data_AF-A0A3S0H7R0-F1
#
_entry.id   AF-A0A3S0H7R0-F1
#
_cell.length_a   1.000
_cell.length_b   1.000
_cell.length_c   1.000
_cell.angle_alpha   90.00
_cell.angle_beta   90.00
_cell.angle_gamma   90.00
#
_symmetry.space_group_name_H-M   'P 1'
#
loop_
_entity.id
_entity.type
_entity.pdbx_description
1 polymer ?
#
loop_
_entity_poly.entity_id
_entity_poly.type
_entity_poly.pdbx_seq_one_letter_code
_entity_poly.pdbx_strand_id
1 'polypeptide(L)'
;MLIKPYHIRCFLFNKNLLKSLFDDHMSVFYMRLMAAFTAICLSDFSAGAQQRPDSARVIVLPDVSIQDRIDRLTLASGPEDRRTWHVIAPGNGSAVRFRHPRAGYHELRQLRVHLEHPGGIQDGGLRVRVASVLADGQPATDNLLPEQVVLDTRTLRRSRRTLTLQWTNHHLIVPPEGFFLVVEGVGQQPDEVKGNRLPPDRHSKMGYYEIMRRGQPQEVVRTVDIDSFPQLRGANYTGEAAEVWYRIPKTGEWLPEKVGSPIPMLEVVFD
;
A
#
# COMPACT_ATOMS: atom_id res chain seq x y z
N MET A 1 28.17 -11.02 45.10
CA MET A 1 26.83 -10.38 45.11
C MET A 1 26.10 -10.91 43.85
N LEU A 2 25.69 -12.19 43.80
CA LEU A 2 24.46 -12.83 44.31
C LEU A 2 23.14 -12.17 43.86
N ILE A 3 22.39 -12.94 43.03
CA ILE A 3 20.90 -13.03 42.87
C ILE A 3 20.26 -11.96 41.96
N LYS A 4 19.41 -12.23 40.94
CA LYS A 4 18.74 -13.42 40.35
C LYS A 4 18.20 -13.09 38.93
N PRO A 5 17.91 -14.10 38.07
CA PRO A 5 17.24 -13.96 36.78
C PRO A 5 15.70 -14.11 36.91
N TYR A 6 14.93 -13.48 36.00
CA TYR A 6 13.48 -13.67 35.90
C TYR A 6 13.08 -14.65 34.79
N HIS A 7 12.08 -15.44 35.15
CA HIS A 7 11.55 -16.63 34.50
C HIS A 7 10.70 -16.35 33.24
N ILE A 8 10.89 -17.24 32.27
CA ILE A 8 9.97 -17.60 31.19
C ILE A 8 8.70 -18.25 31.78
N ARG A 9 7.52 -17.88 31.29
CA ARG A 9 6.31 -18.71 31.35
C ARG A 9 5.64 -18.81 29.98
N CYS A 10 5.63 -20.04 29.47
CA CYS A 10 4.77 -20.52 28.41
C CYS A 10 3.31 -20.52 28.88
N PHE A 11 2.37 -20.12 28.02
CA PHE A 11 0.97 -20.51 28.15
C PHE A 11 0.62 -21.48 27.04
N LEU A 12 0.22 -22.67 27.48
CA LEU A 12 -0.29 -23.75 26.67
C LEU A 12 -1.75 -23.47 26.28
N PHE A 13 -2.00 -23.68 24.99
CA PHE A 13 -3.28 -23.96 24.35
C PHE A 13 -4.16 -24.87 25.21
N ASN A 14 -5.44 -24.50 25.39
CA ASN A 14 -6.48 -25.47 25.67
C ASN A 14 -7.60 -25.33 24.62
N LYS A 15 -7.72 -26.37 23.80
CA LYS A 15 -8.78 -26.58 22.82
C LYS A 15 -10.03 -27.08 23.57
N ASN A 16 -11.21 -26.70 23.08
CA ASN A 16 -12.56 -27.14 23.47
C ASN A 16 -13.34 -26.12 24.30
N LEU A 17 -14.05 -25.21 23.64
CA LEU A 17 -15.45 -24.86 23.97
C LEU A 17 -16.06 -23.98 22.86
N LEU A 18 -16.19 -24.54 21.65
CA LEU A 18 -17.01 -23.97 20.57
C LEU A 18 -17.90 -25.08 20.04
N LYS A 19 -19.03 -25.29 20.72
CA LYS A 19 -20.12 -26.15 20.25
C LYS A 19 -21.41 -25.81 21.00
N SER A 20 -21.97 -24.64 20.71
CA SER A 20 -23.33 -24.26 21.09
C SER A 20 -23.62 -22.92 20.46
N LEU A 21 -24.32 -22.94 19.33
CA LEU A 21 -25.25 -21.93 18.80
C LEU A 21 -25.34 -22.18 17.29
N PHE A 22 -26.57 -22.26 16.81
CA PHE A 22 -27.02 -22.63 15.46
C PHE A 22 -27.30 -24.13 15.25
N ASP A 23 -28.55 -24.48 15.54
CA ASP A 23 -29.45 -25.31 14.71
C ASP A 23 -30.85 -25.13 15.33
N ASP A 24 -31.72 -24.36 14.67
CA ASP A 24 -32.74 -24.82 13.71
C ASP A 24 -34.11 -25.06 14.38
N HIS A 25 -35.17 -24.86 13.60
CA HIS A 25 -36.61 -24.95 13.93
C HIS A 25 -37.31 -23.63 14.30
N MET A 26 -37.88 -22.96 13.29
CA MET A 26 -39.25 -22.42 13.40
C MET A 26 -39.95 -22.47 12.05
N SER A 27 -40.72 -23.54 11.85
CA SER A 27 -41.72 -23.66 10.81
C SER A 27 -42.97 -24.29 11.43
N VAL A 28 -44.12 -23.65 11.17
CA VAL A 28 -45.47 -24.24 11.10
C VAL A 28 -46.34 -24.29 12.39
N PHE A 29 -47.41 -23.47 12.30
CA PHE A 29 -48.83 -23.75 12.62
C PHE A 29 -49.48 -23.34 13.96
N TYR A 30 -50.49 -22.47 13.78
CA TYR A 30 -51.86 -22.46 14.35
C TYR A 30 -52.08 -22.15 15.83
N MET A 31 -52.80 -21.05 16.11
CA MET A 31 -54.23 -21.09 16.51
C MET A 31 -54.78 -19.69 16.83
N ARG A 32 -55.93 -19.36 16.19
CA ARG A 32 -57.20 -18.82 16.75
C ARG A 32 -57.17 -17.47 17.51
N LEU A 33 -58.18 -16.60 17.51
CA LEU A 33 -59.51 -16.49 16.90
C LEU A 33 -60.15 -15.20 17.48
N MET A 34 -60.81 -14.39 16.63
CA MET A 34 -61.98 -13.50 16.88
C MET A 34 -61.95 -12.34 17.90
N ALA A 35 -62.28 -11.14 17.43
CA ALA A 35 -63.55 -10.40 17.66
C ALA A 35 -63.31 -8.89 17.44
N ALA A 36 -63.74 -8.29 16.33
CA ALA A 36 -65.07 -7.71 16.06
C ALA A 36 -65.31 -6.33 16.71
N PHE A 37 -65.55 -5.27 15.92
CA PHE A 37 -66.86 -4.59 15.77
C PHE A 37 -66.82 -3.27 14.97
N THR A 38 -67.77 -3.12 14.02
CA THR A 38 -68.47 -1.90 13.47
C THR A 38 -67.65 -0.78 12.78
N ALA A 39 -67.82 -0.37 11.52
CA ALA A 39 -68.93 -0.14 10.57
C ALA A 39 -69.48 1.32 10.50
N ILE A 40 -69.20 1.95 9.35
CA ILE A 40 -70.02 2.85 8.51
C ILE A 40 -70.30 4.29 8.99
N CYS A 41 -69.89 5.28 8.16
CA CYS A 41 -70.79 6.25 7.50
C CYS A 41 -70.05 7.14 6.48
N LEU A 42 -70.63 7.20 5.27
CA LEU A 42 -70.55 8.26 4.25
C LEU A 42 -71.09 9.58 4.87
N SER A 43 -70.87 10.81 4.40
CA SER A 43 -70.32 11.47 3.21
C SER A 43 -70.08 12.95 3.59
N ASP A 44 -69.30 13.71 2.82
CA ASP A 44 -69.77 14.95 2.17
C ASP A 44 -68.63 15.79 1.58
N PHE A 45 -68.91 16.28 0.38
CA PHE A 45 -68.13 17.25 -0.38
C PHE A 45 -68.04 18.58 0.37
N SER A 46 -66.85 19.16 0.46
CA SER A 46 -66.68 20.60 0.54
C SER A 46 -65.42 21.02 -0.21
N ALA A 47 -65.65 21.80 -1.25
CA ALA A 47 -64.63 22.50 -2.01
C ALA A 47 -63.93 23.50 -1.09
N GLY A 48 -62.60 23.40 -1.00
CA GLY A 48 -61.77 24.30 -0.24
C GLY A 48 -60.34 24.29 -0.77
N ALA A 49 -59.95 25.41 -1.35
CA ALA A 49 -58.59 25.91 -1.50
C ALA A 49 -57.51 24.92 -2.02
N GLN A 50 -57.20 25.14 -3.29
CA GLN A 50 -55.97 24.83 -4.02
C GLN A 50 -54.68 25.02 -3.19
N GLN A 51 -54.32 24.02 -2.37
CA GLN A 51 -52.95 23.82 -1.91
C GLN A 51 -52.21 23.03 -2.97
N ARG A 52 -51.37 23.72 -3.74
CA ARG A 52 -50.35 23.11 -4.60
C ARG A 52 -49.33 22.49 -3.65
N PRO A 53 -49.20 21.15 -3.55
CA PRO A 53 -48.05 20.59 -2.89
C PRO A 53 -46.92 20.71 -3.92
N ASP A 54 -46.01 21.67 -3.71
CA ASP A 54 -44.62 21.51 -4.14
C ASP A 54 -44.01 20.36 -3.33
N SER A 55 -44.54 19.17 -3.53
CA SER A 55 -43.91 17.94 -3.14
C SER A 55 -43.05 17.56 -4.32
N ALA A 56 -41.80 18.02 -4.28
CA ALA A 56 -40.74 17.30 -4.98
C ALA A 56 -41.01 15.81 -4.74
N ARG A 57 -41.19 15.04 -5.82
CA ARG A 57 -41.34 13.59 -5.71
C ARG A 57 -40.06 13.08 -5.06
N VAL A 58 -40.09 12.91 -3.74
CA VAL A 58 -39.08 12.13 -3.03
C VAL A 58 -39.32 10.71 -3.49
N ILE A 59 -38.55 10.30 -4.49
CA ILE A 59 -38.39 8.89 -4.80
C ILE A 59 -37.64 8.34 -3.59
N VAL A 60 -38.39 7.81 -2.61
CA VAL A 60 -37.83 6.97 -1.58
C VAL A 60 -37.39 5.71 -2.31
N LEU A 61 -36.10 5.65 -2.67
CA LEU A 61 -35.49 4.41 -3.08
C LEU A 61 -35.71 3.43 -1.92
N PRO A 62 -36.23 2.21 -2.15
CA PRO A 62 -36.31 1.21 -1.10
C PRO A 62 -34.93 1.11 -0.46
N ASP A 63 -34.86 1.05 0.87
CA ASP A 63 -33.62 1.00 1.65
C ASP A 63 -32.58 0.20 0.88
N VAL A 64 -31.66 0.91 0.22
CA VAL A 64 -30.59 0.27 -0.52
C VAL A 64 -29.70 -0.27 0.59
N SER A 65 -29.86 -1.54 0.91
CA SER A 65 -28.88 -2.25 1.71
C SER A 65 -27.61 -2.29 0.88
N ILE A 66 -26.77 -1.27 1.03
CA ILE A 66 -25.43 -1.26 0.47
C ILE A 66 -24.66 -2.35 1.23
N GLN A 67 -24.69 -3.57 0.70
CA GLN A 67 -23.74 -4.62 1.06
C GLN A 67 -22.38 -4.30 0.42
N ASP A 68 -21.82 -3.12 0.68
CA ASP A 68 -20.45 -2.81 0.24
C ASP A 68 -19.47 -3.46 1.21
N ARG A 69 -19.41 -4.79 1.16
CA ARG A 69 -18.23 -5.48 1.64
C ARG A 69 -17.16 -5.26 0.58
N ILE A 70 -16.36 -4.19 0.76
CA ILE A 70 -15.10 -4.07 0.03
C ILE A 70 -14.19 -5.15 0.62
N ASP A 71 -14.23 -6.34 0.03
CA ASP A 71 -13.38 -7.47 0.43
C ASP A 71 -11.89 -7.18 0.17
N ARG A 72 -11.60 -6.12 -0.62
CA ARG A 72 -10.25 -5.79 -1.04
C ARG A 72 -10.08 -4.30 -1.32
N LEU A 73 -9.22 -3.65 -0.55
CA LEU A 73 -8.89 -2.24 -0.69
C LEU A 73 -7.52 -2.08 -1.33
N THR A 74 -7.40 -1.25 -2.37
CA THR A 74 -6.11 -0.90 -2.98
C THR A 74 -5.84 0.59 -2.80
N LEU A 75 -4.67 0.92 -2.27
CA LEU A 75 -4.18 2.30 -2.18
C LEU A 75 -2.95 2.45 -3.08
N ALA A 76 -2.88 3.57 -3.81
CA ALA A 76 -1.77 3.91 -4.68
C ALA A 76 -1.02 5.13 -4.15
N SER A 77 0.28 5.24 -4.45
CA SER A 77 1.12 6.37 -4.04
C SER A 77 0.66 7.71 -4.64
N GLY A 78 -0.07 7.68 -5.75
CA GLY A 78 -0.70 8.81 -6.40
C GLY A 78 -1.34 8.42 -7.74
N PRO A 79 -1.91 9.37 -8.49
CA PRO A 79 -2.37 9.13 -9.85
C PRO A 79 -1.19 8.75 -10.77
N GLU A 80 -1.30 7.64 -11.49
CA GLU A 80 -0.27 7.16 -12.44
C GLU A 80 0.05 8.26 -13.47
N ASP A 81 1.33 8.56 -13.66
CA ASP A 81 1.83 9.36 -14.77
C ASP A 81 2.75 8.52 -15.66
N ARG A 82 2.21 8.12 -16.81
CA ARG A 82 2.90 7.25 -17.77
C ARG A 82 4.03 7.93 -18.53
N ARG A 83 4.21 9.24 -18.35
CA ARG A 83 5.28 10.00 -19.00
C ARG A 83 6.52 10.14 -18.13
N THR A 84 6.42 9.81 -16.85
CA THR A 84 7.51 9.89 -15.89
C THR A 84 7.93 8.51 -15.42
N TRP A 85 9.23 8.38 -15.13
CA TRP A 85 9.80 7.18 -14.54
C TRP A 85 10.96 7.55 -13.62
N HIS A 86 11.25 6.65 -12.68
CA HIS A 86 12.25 6.82 -11.64
C HIS A 86 13.32 5.77 -11.79
N VAL A 87 14.54 6.20 -12.04
CA VAL A 87 15.70 5.32 -12.09
C VAL A 87 16.18 5.01 -10.67
N ILE A 88 16.14 3.74 -10.30
CA ILE A 88 16.51 3.25 -8.97
C ILE A 88 17.89 2.62 -9.02
N ALA A 89 18.92 3.49 -8.99
CA ALA A 89 20.32 3.11 -8.92
C ALA A 89 20.77 2.72 -7.49
N PRO A 90 21.91 2.05 -7.31
CA PRO A 90 22.39 1.62 -5.99
C PRO A 90 22.44 2.74 -4.96
N GLY A 91 21.93 2.48 -3.75
CA GLY A 91 21.89 3.46 -2.67
C GLY A 91 20.79 4.52 -2.78
N ASN A 92 20.18 4.74 -3.96
CA ASN A 92 18.95 5.52 -4.05
C ASN A 92 17.80 4.70 -3.47
N GLY A 93 16.77 5.38 -2.98
CA GLY A 93 15.52 4.75 -2.62
C GLY A 93 14.38 5.75 -2.50
N SER A 94 13.17 5.24 -2.51
CA SER A 94 11.96 6.00 -2.22
C SER A 94 11.15 5.25 -1.19
N ALA A 95 10.56 5.98 -0.26
CA ALA A 95 9.66 5.46 0.75
C ALA A 95 8.33 6.22 0.65
N VAL A 96 7.25 5.48 0.45
CA VAL A 96 5.89 6.05 0.38
C VAL A 96 5.12 5.60 1.61
N ARG A 97 4.66 6.56 2.41
CA ARG A 97 3.84 6.31 3.59
C ARG A 97 2.42 6.04 3.16
N PHE A 98 1.92 4.88 3.52
CA PHE A 98 0.51 4.54 3.42
C PHE A 98 -0.11 4.58 4.82
N ARG A 99 -1.19 5.34 4.96
CA ARG A 99 -2.01 5.33 6.17
C ARG A 99 -3.21 4.43 5.90
N HIS A 100 -3.43 3.47 6.79
CA HIS A 100 -4.59 2.60 6.68
C HIS A 100 -5.86 3.46 6.90
N PRO A 101 -6.88 3.41 6.02
CA PRO A 101 -8.06 4.28 6.16
C PRO A 101 -8.90 3.95 7.41
N ARG A 102 -8.83 2.71 7.91
CA ARG A 102 -9.46 2.26 9.17
C ARG A 102 -8.61 1.26 9.97
N ALA A 103 -7.84 1.70 10.96
CA ALA A 103 -6.91 0.82 11.69
C ALA A 103 -7.57 -0.49 12.16
N GLY A 104 -6.89 -1.63 11.95
CA GLY A 104 -7.31 -2.95 12.45
C GLY A 104 -8.38 -3.70 11.64
N TYR A 105 -8.82 -3.16 10.48
CA TYR A 105 -9.93 -3.77 9.71
C TYR A 105 -9.49 -4.61 8.51
N HIS A 106 -8.41 -4.23 7.82
CA HIS A 106 -7.86 -5.01 6.70
C HIS A 106 -6.38 -5.31 6.93
N GLU A 107 -5.96 -6.47 6.47
CA GLU A 107 -4.60 -6.95 6.56
C GLU A 107 -3.87 -6.62 5.27
N LEU A 108 -2.66 -6.08 5.35
CA LEU A 108 -1.87 -5.89 4.14
C LEU A 108 -1.51 -7.27 3.58
N ARG A 109 -1.89 -7.54 2.32
CA ARG A 109 -1.69 -8.85 1.66
C ARG A 109 -0.74 -8.80 0.47
N GLN A 110 -0.74 -7.67 -0.25
CA GLN A 110 0.06 -7.53 -1.46
C GLN A 110 0.68 -6.14 -1.60
N LEU A 111 1.82 -6.11 -2.28
CA LEU A 111 2.46 -4.89 -2.79
C LEU A 111 2.57 -5.03 -4.29
N ARG A 112 2.41 -3.91 -5.00
CA ARG A 112 2.69 -3.86 -6.43
C ARG A 112 3.69 -2.76 -6.71
N VAL A 113 4.74 -3.15 -7.43
CA VAL A 113 5.77 -2.26 -7.95
C VAL A 113 5.66 -2.25 -9.47
N HIS A 114 5.52 -1.07 -10.06
CA HIS A 114 5.32 -0.91 -11.49
C HIS A 114 6.64 -0.55 -12.18
N LEU A 115 7.18 -1.47 -12.96
CA LEU A 115 8.37 -1.31 -13.79
C LEU A 115 7.99 -0.79 -15.19
N GLU A 116 8.77 0.14 -15.72
CA GLU A 116 8.53 0.67 -17.07
C GLU A 116 9.08 -0.27 -18.16
N HIS A 117 10.37 -0.64 -18.05
CA HIS A 117 11.06 -1.43 -19.06
C HIS A 117 11.92 -2.58 -18.48
N PRO A 118 11.30 -3.63 -17.88
CA PRO A 118 12.04 -4.70 -17.21
C PRO A 118 13.08 -5.39 -18.10
N GLY A 119 12.77 -5.62 -19.38
CA GLY A 119 13.66 -6.29 -20.32
C GLY A 119 14.99 -5.58 -20.59
N GLY A 120 15.04 -4.27 -20.35
CA GLY A 120 16.25 -3.45 -20.55
C GLY A 120 17.16 -3.36 -19.33
N ILE A 121 16.77 -3.92 -18.19
CA ILE A 121 17.55 -3.84 -16.95
C ILE A 121 18.82 -4.69 -17.10
N GLN A 122 19.99 -4.05 -17.05
CA GLN A 122 21.31 -4.67 -17.19
C GLN A 122 22.17 -4.61 -15.92
N ASP A 123 21.93 -3.66 -15.02
CA ASP A 123 22.67 -3.53 -13.76
C ASP A 123 21.71 -3.25 -12.59
N GLY A 124 22.19 -3.59 -11.39
CA GLY A 124 21.47 -3.37 -10.13
C GLY A 124 20.29 -4.31 -9.88
N GLY A 125 19.66 -4.10 -8.75
CA GLY A 125 18.46 -4.81 -8.32
C GLY A 125 17.56 -3.90 -7.49
N LEU A 126 16.45 -4.46 -7.01
CA LEU A 126 15.52 -3.77 -6.13
C LEU A 126 15.44 -4.50 -4.80
N ARG A 127 15.52 -3.73 -3.71
CA ARG A 127 15.13 -4.17 -2.38
C ARG A 127 13.80 -3.53 -2.05
N VAL A 128 12.82 -4.36 -1.71
CA VAL A 128 11.49 -3.93 -1.29
C VAL A 128 11.28 -4.37 0.15
N ARG A 129 10.85 -3.44 1.00
CA ARG A 129 10.54 -3.70 2.40
C ARG A 129 9.37 -2.85 2.87
N VAL A 130 8.71 -3.30 3.92
CA VAL A 130 7.72 -2.50 4.64
C VAL A 130 8.35 -2.03 5.93
N ALA A 131 8.38 -0.72 6.19
CA ALA A 131 9.04 -0.14 7.35
C ALA A 131 8.02 0.51 8.30
N SER A 132 8.33 0.52 9.60
CA SER A 132 7.61 1.34 10.56
C SER A 132 7.90 2.83 10.37
N VAL A 133 7.10 3.67 11.03
CA VAL A 133 7.25 5.12 11.03
C VAL A 133 7.99 5.53 12.31
N LEU A 134 9.12 6.23 12.17
CA LEU A 134 9.86 6.77 13.31
C LEU A 134 9.13 7.97 13.94
N ALA A 135 9.54 8.35 15.15
CA ALA A 135 8.93 9.46 15.89
C ALA A 135 9.05 10.82 15.17
N ASP A 136 10.06 10.98 14.32
CA ASP A 136 10.28 12.15 13.48
C ASP A 136 9.57 12.06 12.11
N GLY A 137 8.78 11.00 11.89
CA GLY A 137 8.03 10.74 10.66
C GLY A 137 8.83 10.02 9.56
N GLN A 138 10.13 9.76 9.77
CA GLN A 138 10.97 9.09 8.78
C GLN A 138 10.66 7.59 8.65
N PRO A 139 10.98 6.96 7.51
CA PRO A 139 10.96 5.50 7.42
C PRO A 139 12.03 4.88 8.32
N ALA A 140 11.63 3.95 9.17
CA ALA A 140 12.56 3.16 9.98
C ALA A 140 13.46 2.26 9.10
N THR A 141 14.52 1.72 9.69
CA THR A 141 15.44 0.76 9.05
C THR A 141 14.97 -0.69 9.17
N ASP A 142 13.87 -0.93 9.87
CA ASP A 142 13.29 -2.25 10.08
C ASP A 142 12.63 -2.82 8.80
N ASN A 143 12.17 -4.06 8.92
CA ASN A 143 11.32 -4.70 7.92
C ASN A 143 10.19 -5.42 8.64
N LEU A 144 8.96 -4.96 8.43
CA LEU A 144 7.74 -5.56 8.94
C LEU A 144 7.29 -6.76 8.10
N LEU A 145 7.84 -6.94 6.90
CA LEU A 145 7.63 -8.17 6.15
C LEU A 145 8.40 -9.35 6.80
N PRO A 146 7.90 -10.58 6.68
CA PRO A 146 8.55 -11.77 7.25
C PRO A 146 9.98 -11.97 6.74
N GLU A 147 10.20 -11.63 5.48
CA GLU A 147 11.49 -11.72 4.80
C GLU A 147 11.76 -10.45 4.01
N GLN A 148 13.03 -10.11 3.86
CA GLN A 148 13.45 -9.02 3.00
C GLN A 148 13.33 -9.45 1.53
N VAL A 149 12.60 -8.68 0.72
CA VAL A 149 12.47 -8.96 -0.70
C VAL A 149 13.62 -8.28 -1.43
N VAL A 150 14.56 -9.07 -1.96
CA VAL A 150 15.63 -8.59 -2.83
C VAL A 150 15.50 -9.25 -4.20
N LEU A 151 15.28 -8.43 -5.22
CA LEU A 151 15.12 -8.82 -6.61
C LEU A 151 16.40 -8.46 -7.35
N ASP A 152 17.15 -9.47 -7.78
CA ASP A 152 18.35 -9.29 -8.58
C ASP A 152 18.02 -8.87 -10.02
N THR A 153 19.04 -8.45 -10.78
CA THR A 153 18.92 -8.06 -12.19
C THR A 153 18.21 -9.12 -13.03
N ARG A 154 18.52 -10.40 -12.78
CA ARG A 154 17.98 -11.54 -13.55
C ARG A 154 16.48 -11.70 -13.31
N THR A 155 16.04 -11.59 -12.06
CA THR A 155 14.64 -11.70 -11.63
C THR A 155 13.84 -10.52 -12.16
N LEU A 156 14.36 -9.31 -12.04
CA LEU A 156 13.73 -8.10 -12.58
C LEU A 156 13.58 -8.17 -14.09
N ARG A 157 14.60 -8.62 -14.83
CA ARG A 157 14.55 -8.73 -16.29
C ARG A 157 13.50 -9.72 -16.80
N ARG A 158 13.27 -10.78 -16.03
CA ARG A 158 12.26 -11.81 -16.34
C ARG A 158 10.86 -11.45 -15.86
N SER A 159 10.72 -10.38 -15.09
CA SER A 159 9.46 -9.97 -14.51
C SER A 159 8.55 -9.29 -15.53
N ARG A 160 7.26 -9.22 -15.18
CA ARG A 160 6.29 -8.39 -15.89
C ARG A 160 6.47 -6.93 -15.47
N ARG A 161 5.86 -6.02 -16.23
CA ARG A 161 5.79 -4.59 -15.88
C ARG A 161 5.16 -4.34 -14.51
N THR A 162 4.32 -5.24 -14.01
CA THR A 162 3.80 -5.15 -12.64
C THR A 162 4.34 -6.33 -11.84
N LEU A 163 5.21 -6.03 -10.88
CA LEU A 163 5.70 -6.97 -9.88
C LEU A 163 4.71 -7.01 -8.73
N THR A 164 4.07 -8.16 -8.52
CA THR A 164 3.19 -8.38 -7.36
C THR A 164 3.93 -9.20 -6.33
N LEU A 165 4.13 -8.63 -5.15
CA LEU A 165 4.66 -9.32 -3.98
C LEU A 165 3.48 -9.69 -3.09
N GLN A 166 3.27 -10.98 -2.84
CA GLN A 166 2.16 -11.49 -2.06
C GLN A 166 2.67 -12.44 -0.99
N TRP A 167 2.01 -12.43 0.15
CA TRP A 167 2.26 -13.34 1.25
C TRP A 167 0.95 -13.99 1.67
N THR A 168 0.87 -15.30 1.52
CA THR A 168 -0.34 -16.07 1.78
C THR A 168 -0.51 -16.41 3.26
N ASN A 169 0.60 -16.63 3.97
CA ASN A 169 0.59 -17.19 5.32
C ASN A 169 0.94 -16.16 6.42
N HIS A 170 1.26 -14.93 6.04
CA HIS A 170 1.59 -13.87 6.98
C HIS A 170 0.54 -12.78 6.91
N HIS A 171 0.25 -12.19 8.05
CA HIS A 171 -0.77 -11.17 8.21
C HIS A 171 -0.08 -9.97 8.81
N LEU A 172 0.18 -8.94 8.00
CA LEU A 172 0.79 -7.73 8.53
C LEU A 172 -0.31 -6.81 9.05
N ILE A 173 -0.41 -6.75 10.39
CA ILE A 173 -1.24 -5.77 11.07
C ILE A 173 -0.56 -4.41 10.92
N VAL A 174 -1.24 -3.50 10.23
CA VAL A 174 -0.70 -2.16 9.96
C VAL A 174 -0.76 -1.30 11.22
N PRO A 175 0.35 -0.64 11.60
CA PRO A 175 0.35 0.29 12.72
C PRO A 175 -0.63 1.46 12.51
N PRO A 176 -1.23 2.03 13.58
CA PRO A 176 -2.15 3.17 13.47
C PRO A 176 -1.54 4.40 12.76
N GLU A 177 -0.24 4.62 12.95
CA GLU A 177 0.55 5.66 12.29
C GLU A 177 0.82 5.37 10.81
N GLY A 178 0.45 4.19 10.31
CA GLY A 178 0.72 3.71 8.98
C GLY A 178 2.07 3.01 8.86
N PHE A 179 2.52 2.85 7.63
CA PHE A 179 3.79 2.20 7.31
C PHE A 179 4.38 2.81 6.04
N PHE A 180 5.67 2.61 5.83
CA PHE A 180 6.32 2.93 4.56
C PHE A 180 6.47 1.70 3.71
N LEU A 181 6.07 1.78 2.45
CA LEU A 181 6.60 0.91 1.41
C LEU A 181 7.90 1.53 0.89
N VAL A 182 9.02 0.84 1.14
CA VAL A 182 10.35 1.31 0.76
C VAL A 182 10.86 0.47 -0.42
N VAL A 183 11.28 1.16 -1.48
CA VAL A 183 11.94 0.57 -2.65
C VAL A 183 13.31 1.19 -2.80
N GLU A 184 14.36 0.38 -2.75
CA GLU A 184 15.75 0.81 -2.78
C GLU A 184 16.52 0.11 -3.89
N GLY A 185 17.44 0.83 -4.53
CA GLY A 185 18.36 0.26 -5.49
C GLY A 185 19.48 -0.47 -4.79
N VAL A 186 19.73 -1.71 -5.20
CA VAL A 186 20.89 -2.49 -4.76
C VAL A 186 21.90 -2.61 -5.89
N GLY A 187 23.18 -2.50 -5.55
CA GLY A 187 24.27 -2.73 -6.49
C GLY A 187 24.61 -4.21 -6.63
N GLN A 188 25.68 -4.47 -7.38
CA GLN A 188 26.29 -5.80 -7.47
C GLN A 188 26.95 -6.19 -6.14
N GLN A 189 27.39 -5.19 -5.37
CA GLN A 189 27.91 -5.34 -4.02
C GLN A 189 27.12 -4.46 -3.03
N PRO A 190 26.97 -4.86 -1.75
CA PRO A 190 26.03 -4.25 -0.81
C PRO A 190 26.38 -2.81 -0.40
N ASP A 191 27.64 -2.42 -0.58
CA ASP A 191 28.21 -1.11 -0.27
C ASP A 191 28.31 -0.20 -1.49
N GLU A 192 27.85 -0.65 -2.67
CA GLU A 192 27.81 0.19 -3.87
C GLU A 192 26.72 1.25 -3.79
N VAL A 193 27.05 2.46 -4.22
CA VAL A 193 26.16 3.62 -4.25
C VAL A 193 26.33 4.43 -5.53
N LYS A 194 25.26 5.11 -5.95
CA LYS A 194 25.26 6.07 -7.06
C LYS A 194 26.13 7.28 -6.70
N GLY A 195 27.15 7.50 -7.50
CA GLY A 195 28.05 8.65 -7.49
C GLY A 195 27.55 9.80 -8.36
N ASN A 196 28.44 10.35 -9.19
CA ASN A 196 28.13 11.48 -10.06
C ASN A 196 27.40 11.03 -11.32
N ARG A 197 26.69 11.97 -11.94
CA ARG A 197 26.09 11.80 -13.26
C ARG A 197 27.01 12.38 -14.31
N LEU A 198 27.42 11.55 -15.26
CA LEU A 198 28.19 11.96 -16.44
C LEU A 198 27.22 12.36 -17.57
N PRO A 199 27.64 13.27 -18.47
CA PRO A 199 26.79 13.76 -19.55
C PRO A 199 26.39 12.64 -20.53
N PRO A 200 25.29 12.82 -21.28
CA PRO A 200 24.92 11.93 -22.37
C PRO A 200 25.92 11.98 -23.52
N ASP A 201 25.97 10.89 -24.29
CA ASP A 201 26.79 10.78 -25.50
C ASP A 201 26.00 10.12 -26.66
N ARG A 202 26.68 9.68 -27.71
CA ARG A 202 26.04 9.02 -28.85
C ARG A 202 25.43 7.65 -28.53
N HIS A 203 25.85 7.01 -27.43
CA HIS A 203 25.44 5.68 -27.02
C HIS A 203 24.38 5.70 -25.92
N SER A 204 24.44 6.67 -24.99
CA SER A 204 23.45 6.87 -23.93
C SER A 204 22.80 8.24 -24.00
N LYS A 205 21.47 8.26 -24.20
CA LYS A 205 20.67 9.50 -24.21
C LYS A 205 20.51 10.12 -22.83
N MET A 206 20.52 9.31 -21.77
CA MET A 206 20.37 9.79 -20.40
C MET A 206 21.71 10.13 -19.74
N GLY A 207 22.82 9.59 -20.28
CA GLY A 207 24.16 9.67 -19.70
C GLY A 207 24.43 8.49 -18.77
N TYR A 208 25.43 8.65 -17.93
CA TYR A 208 25.93 7.55 -17.10
C TYR A 208 25.91 7.91 -15.63
N TYR A 209 25.79 6.90 -14.78
CA TYR A 209 26.13 7.00 -13.37
C TYR A 209 27.50 6.39 -13.12
N GLU A 210 28.33 7.12 -12.40
CA GLU A 210 29.47 6.52 -11.70
C GLU A 210 28.94 5.74 -10.50
N ILE A 211 29.36 4.49 -10.36
CA ILE A 211 29.10 3.67 -9.17
C ILE A 211 30.34 3.70 -8.29
N MET A 212 30.14 4.02 -7.02
CA MET A 212 31.18 4.22 -6.01
C MET A 212 30.94 3.29 -4.83
N ARG A 213 31.92 3.20 -3.93
CA ARG A 213 31.80 2.50 -2.64
C ARG A 213 31.37 3.46 -1.54
N ARG A 214 30.45 3.03 -0.68
CA ARG A 214 30.05 3.80 0.50
C ARG A 214 31.25 3.98 1.42
N GLY A 215 31.52 5.23 1.80
CA GLY A 215 32.69 5.59 2.61
C GLY A 215 33.99 5.84 1.83
N GLN A 216 34.02 5.55 0.52
CA GLN A 216 35.15 5.84 -0.38
C GLN A 216 34.65 6.60 -1.62
N PRO A 217 34.18 7.85 -1.45
CA PRO A 217 33.53 8.60 -2.54
C PRO A 217 34.47 9.01 -3.68
N GLN A 218 35.77 8.82 -3.55
CA GLN A 218 36.76 9.09 -4.60
C GLN A 218 37.03 7.87 -5.49
N GLU A 219 36.59 6.67 -5.09
CA GLU A 219 36.83 5.45 -5.85
C GLU A 219 35.62 5.13 -6.73
N VAL A 220 35.76 5.39 -8.02
CA VAL A 220 34.79 4.95 -9.03
C VAL A 220 35.05 3.49 -9.35
N VAL A 221 34.10 2.63 -9.00
CA VAL A 221 34.14 1.18 -9.25
C VAL A 221 33.86 0.90 -10.72
N ARG A 222 32.84 1.56 -11.27
CA ARG A 222 32.43 1.42 -12.67
C ARG A 222 31.54 2.59 -13.10
N THR A 223 31.39 2.73 -14.41
CA THR A 223 30.45 3.64 -15.05
C THR A 223 29.38 2.82 -15.77
N VAL A 224 28.11 3.14 -15.54
CA VAL A 224 26.97 2.37 -16.07
C VAL A 224 25.95 3.33 -16.68
N ASP A 225 25.37 2.94 -17.82
CA ASP A 225 24.29 3.70 -18.44
C ASP A 225 23.11 3.83 -17.47
N ILE A 226 22.56 5.02 -17.35
CA ILE A 226 21.39 5.29 -16.50
C ILE A 226 20.21 4.39 -16.91
N ASP A 227 20.07 4.10 -18.19
CA ASP A 227 19.00 3.23 -18.72
C ASP A 227 19.18 1.75 -18.37
N SER A 228 20.35 1.34 -17.86
CA SER A 228 20.61 -0.05 -17.45
C SER A 228 20.02 -0.40 -16.09
N PHE A 229 19.65 0.59 -15.27
CA PHE A 229 19.09 0.36 -13.93
C PHE A 229 17.58 0.13 -13.95
N PRO A 230 16.99 -0.45 -12.89
CA PRO A 230 15.54 -0.56 -12.76
C PRO A 230 14.85 0.81 -12.85
N GLN A 231 13.83 0.89 -13.70
CA GLN A 231 13.00 2.08 -13.88
C GLN A 231 11.59 1.80 -13.38
N LEU A 232 11.16 2.55 -12.36
CA LEU A 232 9.80 2.49 -11.84
C LEU A 232 8.93 3.52 -12.57
N ARG A 233 7.68 3.18 -12.86
CA ARG A 233 6.72 4.16 -13.37
C ARG A 233 6.50 5.30 -12.38
N GLY A 234 6.23 6.49 -12.90
CA GLY A 234 5.92 7.66 -12.12
C GLY A 234 4.45 7.75 -11.71
N ALA A 235 4.21 8.52 -10.66
CA ALA A 235 2.93 8.99 -10.21
C ALA A 235 3.06 10.47 -9.80
N ASN A 236 1.95 11.20 -9.88
CA ASN A 236 1.90 12.60 -9.49
C ASN A 236 1.75 12.72 -7.97
N TYR A 237 2.73 13.36 -7.32
CA TYR A 237 2.68 13.56 -5.88
C TYR A 237 1.85 14.80 -5.50
N THR A 238 0.66 14.57 -4.93
CA THR A 238 -0.24 15.65 -4.50
C THR A 238 -0.09 16.03 -3.03
N GLY A 239 0.61 15.23 -2.21
CA GLY A 239 0.74 15.43 -0.76
C GLY A 239 -0.47 15.03 0.07
N GLU A 240 -1.62 14.74 -0.54
CA GLU A 240 -2.85 14.39 0.19
C GLU A 240 -2.95 12.90 0.50
N ALA A 241 -2.51 12.04 -0.43
CA ALA A 241 -2.73 10.59 -0.35
C ALA A 241 -1.58 9.82 0.34
N ALA A 242 -0.38 10.38 0.34
CA ALA A 242 0.81 9.73 0.88
C ALA A 242 1.82 10.78 1.35
N GLU A 243 2.76 10.39 2.20
CA GLU A 243 3.99 11.16 2.44
C GLU A 243 5.12 10.43 1.73
N VAL A 244 5.93 11.14 0.95
CA VAL A 244 7.02 10.51 0.21
C VAL A 244 8.36 11.02 0.70
N TRP A 245 9.30 10.11 0.84
CA TRP A 245 10.69 10.38 1.20
C TRP A 245 11.60 9.77 0.15
N TYR A 246 12.74 10.42 -0.10
CA TYR A 246 13.80 9.88 -0.94
C TYR A 246 15.09 9.70 -0.14
N ARG A 247 15.87 8.70 -0.53
CA ARG A 247 17.15 8.40 0.09
C ARG A 247 18.28 9.07 -0.66
N ILE A 248 19.12 9.83 0.04
CA ILE A 248 20.37 10.33 -0.53
C ILE A 248 21.37 9.16 -0.61
N PRO A 249 21.86 8.77 -1.79
CA PRO A 249 22.74 7.60 -1.93
C PRO A 249 24.08 7.74 -1.18
N LYS A 250 24.64 8.96 -1.11
CA LYS A 250 25.97 9.20 -0.49
C LYS A 250 25.91 9.18 1.04
N THR A 251 24.92 9.84 1.65
CA THR A 251 24.79 9.95 3.12
C THR A 251 23.92 8.83 3.70
N GLY A 252 23.03 8.26 2.88
CA GLY A 252 22.05 7.27 3.30
C GLY A 252 20.85 7.87 4.05
N GLU A 253 20.78 9.20 4.17
CA GLU A 253 19.72 9.94 4.86
C GLU A 253 18.42 9.95 4.05
N TRP A 254 17.31 10.02 4.76
CA TRP A 254 15.98 10.21 4.19
C TRP A 254 15.62 11.68 4.23
N LEU A 255 15.13 12.20 3.11
CA LEU A 255 14.59 13.56 3.01
C LEU A 255 13.16 13.52 2.48
N PRO A 256 12.28 14.43 2.95
CA PRO A 256 10.92 14.51 2.45
C PRO A 256 10.93 15.00 1.01
N GLU A 257 10.07 14.42 0.19
CA GLU A 257 9.86 14.81 -1.20
C GLU A 257 8.92 16.03 -1.27
N LYS A 258 9.10 16.87 -2.29
CA LYS A 258 8.27 18.07 -2.49
C LYS A 258 7.00 17.74 -3.26
N VAL A 259 5.87 18.33 -2.87
CA VAL A 259 4.62 18.24 -3.65
C VAL A 259 4.88 18.72 -5.09
N GLY A 260 4.33 17.97 -6.06
CA GLY A 260 4.57 18.19 -7.48
C GLY A 260 5.81 17.48 -8.04
N SER A 261 6.69 16.94 -7.19
CA SER A 261 7.75 16.03 -7.66
C SER A 261 7.12 14.76 -8.23
N PRO A 262 7.68 14.19 -9.31
CA PRO A 262 7.33 12.84 -9.71
C PRO A 262 7.79 11.86 -8.61
N ILE A 263 6.97 10.86 -8.30
CA ILE A 263 7.27 9.80 -7.32
C ILE A 263 7.03 8.42 -7.94
N PRO A 264 7.62 7.33 -7.43
CA PRO A 264 7.32 6.01 -7.96
C PRO A 264 5.86 5.62 -7.73
N MET A 265 5.23 5.04 -8.75
CA MET A 265 3.92 4.41 -8.68
C MET A 265 4.03 3.10 -7.92
N LEU A 266 3.48 3.09 -6.71
CA LEU A 266 3.46 1.94 -5.81
C LEU A 266 2.03 1.71 -5.36
N GLU A 267 1.64 0.44 -5.23
CA GLU A 267 0.32 0.09 -4.68
C GLU A 267 0.47 -0.88 -3.52
N VAL A 268 -0.42 -0.71 -2.56
CA VAL A 268 -0.61 -1.61 -1.43
C VAL A 268 -2.03 -2.14 -1.49
N VAL A 269 -2.19 -3.43 -1.22
CA VAL A 269 -3.49 -4.10 -1.30
C VAL A 269 -3.79 -4.80 0.01
N PHE A 270 -4.94 -4.45 0.57
CA PHE A 270 -5.46 -4.99 1.82
C PHE A 270 -6.68 -5.87 1.56
N ASP A 271 -6.80 -6.94 2.33
CA ASP A 271 -7.99 -7.81 2.39
C ASP A 271 -8.54 -7.79 3.83
#